data_AF-C6HTM5-F1
#
_entry.id   AF-C6HTM5-F1
#
_cell.length_a   1.000
_cell.length_b   1.000
_cell.length_c   1.000
_cell.angle_alpha   90.00
_cell.angle_beta   90.00
_cell.angle_gamma   90.00
#
_symmetry.space_group_name_H-M   'P 1'
#
loop_
_entity.id
_entity.type
_entity.pdbx_description
1 polymer ?
#
loop_
_entity_poly.entity_id
_entity_poly.type
_entity_poly.pdbx_seq_one_letter_code
_entity_poly.pdbx_strand_id
1 'polypeptide(L)'
;MESLEESLKKLKLPILAERLEGWLETAAKQNGTPREFLERVVAEELSEKWGKRTEMGVRMARFPFVKTLEGFDFESQPSLDPKRIRELATCRWVANGDNVVFLGPPGVGKTHLSVALGVEAIRKGYRTLFVGAQSLMASLGKAHQEGRLEEKLKALSQVKLLIIDEIGYIPIDRLGANLFFQLISRRYERGSMILTSNQTYGNWGDIFGDPVIASAILDRVLHHATTVNIKGESYRLKEKKKAGLLSRTREESTTEVA
;
A
#
# COMPACT_ATOMS: atom_id res chain seq x y z
N MET A 1 43.45 22.24 -4.34
CA MET A 1 42.93 20.88 -4.09
C MET A 1 41.63 21.05 -3.32
N GLU A 2 40.52 20.52 -3.80
CA GLU A 2 39.25 20.54 -3.04
C GLU A 2 39.41 19.72 -1.76
N SER A 3 38.75 20.14 -0.68
CA SER A 3 38.78 19.37 0.55
C SER A 3 38.07 18.03 0.34
N LEU A 4 38.46 17.02 1.12
CA LEU A 4 37.79 15.70 1.07
C LEU A 4 36.29 15.86 1.34
N GLU A 5 35.89 16.73 2.27
CA GLU A 5 34.49 17.03 2.57
C GLU A 5 33.72 17.61 1.37
N GLU A 6 34.32 18.54 0.62
CA GLU A 6 33.71 19.10 -0.59
C GLU A 6 33.50 18.02 -1.66
N SER A 7 34.49 17.14 -1.82
CA SER A 7 34.41 16.00 -2.75
C SER A 7 33.30 15.03 -2.34
N LEU A 8 33.17 14.73 -1.04
CA LEU A 8 32.13 13.86 -0.50
C LEU A 8 30.73 14.45 -0.70
N LYS A 9 30.56 15.77 -0.50
CA LYS A 9 29.29 16.46 -0.79
C LYS A 9 28.91 16.37 -2.27
N LYS A 10 29.88 16.55 -3.19
CA LYS A 10 29.65 16.41 -4.64
C LYS A 10 29.28 14.99 -5.05
N LEU A 11 29.86 13.98 -4.42
CA LEU A 11 29.49 12.57 -4.58
C LEU A 11 28.15 12.21 -3.92
N LYS A 12 27.45 13.20 -3.32
CA LYS A 12 26.22 13.02 -2.57
C LYS A 12 26.39 12.05 -1.41
N LEU A 13 27.50 12.11 -0.68
CA LEU A 13 27.79 11.32 0.53
C LEU A 13 27.69 12.21 1.80
N PRO A 14 26.51 12.76 2.12
CA PRO A 14 26.38 13.76 3.18
C PRO A 14 26.65 13.21 4.59
N ILE A 15 26.33 11.94 4.87
CA ILE A 15 26.53 11.38 6.22
C ILE A 15 28.01 11.19 6.48
N LEU A 16 28.73 10.65 5.49
CA LEU A 16 30.17 10.53 5.56
C LEU A 16 30.85 11.90 5.66
N ALA A 17 30.42 12.90 4.89
CA ALA A 17 30.98 14.25 4.99
C ALA A 17 30.77 14.88 6.38
N GLU A 18 29.64 14.59 7.04
CA GLU A 18 29.31 15.12 8.37
C GLU A 18 30.04 14.37 9.50
N ARG A 19 30.22 13.05 9.37
CA ARG A 19 30.73 12.18 10.45
C ARG A 19 32.19 11.75 10.26
N LEU A 20 32.87 12.19 9.21
CA LEU A 20 34.20 11.73 8.81
C LEU A 20 35.20 11.66 9.98
N GLU A 21 35.30 12.71 10.79
CA GLU A 21 36.25 12.79 11.90
C GLU A 21 35.98 11.72 12.97
N GLY A 22 34.73 11.55 13.40
CA GLY A 22 34.37 10.52 14.40
C GLY A 22 34.65 9.10 13.91
N TRP A 23 34.58 8.90 12.59
CA TRP A 23 34.91 7.63 11.96
C TRP A 23 36.41 7.38 11.90
N LEU A 24 37.21 8.38 11.54
CA LEU A 24 38.67 8.32 11.56
C LEU A 24 39.19 8.06 12.98
N GLU A 25 38.61 8.69 14.00
CA GLU A 25 38.95 8.41 15.40
C GLU A 25 38.63 6.97 15.81
N THR A 26 37.46 6.45 15.38
CA THR A 26 37.06 5.07 15.68
C THR A 26 37.99 4.09 14.97
N ALA A 27 38.37 4.37 13.72
CA ALA A 27 39.30 3.56 12.95
C ALA A 27 40.72 3.60 13.50
N ALA A 28 41.15 4.72 14.11
CA ALA A 28 42.45 4.80 14.77
C ALA A 28 42.49 3.98 16.07
N LYS A 29 41.35 3.82 16.75
CA LYS A 29 41.22 3.05 18.00
C LYS A 29 40.97 1.55 17.76
N GLN A 30 40.35 1.19 16.64
CA GLN A 30 40.09 -0.19 16.25
C GLN A 30 41.19 -0.67 15.31
N ASN A 31 41.89 -1.77 15.62
CA ASN A 31 42.85 -2.41 14.71
C ASN A 31 42.15 -3.10 13.52
N GLY A 32 41.34 -2.35 12.78
CA GLY A 32 40.66 -2.79 11.57
C GLY A 32 41.48 -2.50 10.32
N THR A 33 41.27 -3.29 9.28
CA THR A 33 41.87 -3.04 7.98
C THR A 33 41.22 -1.81 7.31
N PRO A 34 41.91 -1.10 6.40
CA PRO A 34 41.31 -0.01 5.63
C PRO A 34 40.04 -0.43 4.86
N ARG A 35 39.96 -1.70 4.48
CA ARG A 35 38.78 -2.29 3.83
C ARG A 35 37.58 -2.34 4.76
N GLU A 36 37.74 -2.86 5.97
CA GLU A 36 36.67 -2.94 6.98
C GLU A 36 36.16 -1.54 7.35
N PHE A 37 37.06 -0.56 7.43
CA PHE A 37 36.69 0.84 7.59
C PHE A 37 35.78 1.32 6.45
N LEU A 38 36.21 1.15 5.20
CA LEU A 38 35.41 1.56 4.04
C LEU A 38 34.07 0.83 3.94
N GLU A 39 34.04 -0.47 4.22
CA GLU A 39 32.81 -1.26 4.21
C GLU A 39 31.81 -0.74 5.25
N ARG A 40 32.27 -0.40 6.46
CA ARG A 40 31.43 0.21 7.49
C ARG A 40 30.92 1.58 7.03
N VAL A 41 31.80 2.42 6.48
CA VAL A 41 31.50 3.79 5.99
C VAL A 41 30.39 3.76 4.98
N VAL A 42 30.56 2.93 3.97
CA VAL A 42 29.61 2.80 2.89
C VAL A 42 28.30 2.18 3.40
N ALA A 43 28.35 1.20 4.29
CA ALA A 43 27.15 0.57 4.84
C ALA A 43 26.26 1.55 5.62
N GLU A 44 26.82 2.40 6.47
CA GLU A 44 26.03 3.38 7.23
C GLU A 44 25.45 4.47 6.33
N GLU A 45 26.26 5.01 5.41
CA GLU A 45 25.80 5.99 4.42
C GLU A 45 24.66 5.43 3.55
N LEU A 46 24.76 4.16 3.13
CA LEU A 46 23.69 3.49 2.40
C LEU A 46 22.44 3.30 3.26
N SER A 47 22.59 2.87 4.51
CA SER A 47 21.49 2.66 5.45
C SER A 47 20.70 3.95 5.68
N GLU A 48 21.39 5.06 5.94
CA GLU A 48 20.78 6.38 6.15
C GLU A 48 20.06 6.89 4.88
N LYS A 49 20.67 6.74 3.71
CA LYS A 49 20.04 7.09 2.44
C LYS A 49 18.79 6.26 2.17
N TRP A 50 18.83 4.97 2.45
CA TRP A 50 17.69 4.07 2.29
C TRP A 50 16.58 4.41 3.27
N GLY A 51 16.92 4.74 4.51
CA GLY A 51 15.99 5.26 5.52
C GLY A 51 15.27 6.51 5.05
N LYS A 52 16.03 7.55 4.66
CA LYS A 52 15.47 8.82 4.14
C LYS A 52 14.61 8.62 2.90
N ARG A 53 15.04 7.75 1.97
CA ARG A 53 14.27 7.41 0.76
C ARG A 53 12.95 6.73 1.13
N THR A 54 12.98 5.80 2.08
CA THR A 54 11.79 5.06 2.53
C THR A 54 10.81 6.01 3.21
N GLU A 55 11.29 6.85 4.13
CA GLU A 55 10.48 7.85 4.83
C GLU A 55 9.81 8.81 3.83
N MET A 56 10.58 9.34 2.88
CA MET A 56 10.04 10.19 1.81
C MET A 56 9.01 9.44 0.96
N GLY A 57 9.28 8.18 0.61
CA GLY A 57 8.34 7.34 -0.14
C GLY A 57 7.01 7.13 0.60
N VAL A 58 7.06 6.86 1.90
CA VAL A 58 5.86 6.71 2.76
C VAL A 58 5.06 8.01 2.80
N ARG A 59 5.74 9.15 2.94
CA ARG A 59 5.11 10.48 2.90
C ARG A 59 4.45 10.76 1.54
N MET A 60 5.13 10.43 0.44
CA MET A 60 4.61 10.62 -0.92
C MET A 60 3.46 9.68 -1.28
N ALA A 61 3.39 8.50 -0.64
CA ALA A 61 2.35 7.52 -0.88
C ALA A 61 0.97 7.94 -0.34
N ARG A 62 0.90 8.93 0.57
CA ARG A 62 -0.35 9.47 1.12
C ARG A 62 -1.23 8.42 1.81
N PHE A 63 -0.61 7.49 2.53
CA PHE A 63 -1.38 6.53 3.34
C PHE A 63 -2.22 7.25 4.40
N PRO A 64 -3.42 6.75 4.74
CA PRO A 64 -4.26 7.31 5.79
C PRO A 64 -3.62 7.12 7.19
N PHE A 65 -2.81 6.09 7.33
CA PHE A 65 -2.02 5.76 8.51
C PHE A 65 -0.85 4.87 8.07
N VAL A 66 0.20 4.77 8.90
CA VAL A 66 1.30 3.84 8.65
C VAL A 66 1.11 2.60 9.53
N LYS A 67 0.97 1.45 8.89
CA LYS A 67 0.87 0.12 9.53
C LYS A 67 1.81 -0.83 8.81
N THR A 68 2.42 -1.76 9.56
CA THR A 68 3.33 -2.77 9.01
C THR A 68 2.74 -4.17 9.19
N LEU A 69 3.38 -5.17 8.58
CA LEU A 69 2.96 -6.56 8.70
C LEU A 69 3.26 -7.13 10.08
N GLU A 70 4.33 -6.67 10.74
CA GLU A 70 4.69 -7.08 12.10
C GLU A 70 3.64 -6.64 13.13
N GLY A 71 2.99 -5.51 12.87
CA GLY A 71 1.88 -5.02 13.69
C GLY A 71 0.52 -5.65 13.35
N PHE A 72 0.46 -6.64 12.45
CA PHE A 72 -0.78 -7.34 12.11
C PHE A 72 -0.92 -8.63 12.93
N ASP A 73 -1.98 -8.70 13.74
CA ASP A 73 -2.31 -9.88 14.53
C ASP A 73 -3.01 -10.94 13.67
N PHE A 74 -2.23 -11.88 13.15
CA PHE A 74 -2.73 -13.00 12.36
C PHE A 74 -3.56 -14.00 13.17
N GLU A 75 -3.37 -14.10 14.49
CA GLU A 75 -4.17 -14.98 15.35
C GLU A 75 -5.61 -14.45 15.47
N SER A 76 -5.76 -13.13 15.49
CA SER A 76 -7.08 -12.49 15.50
C SER A 76 -7.86 -12.65 14.18
N GLN A 77 -7.19 -13.11 13.11
CA GLN A 77 -7.74 -13.24 11.76
C GLN A 77 -7.37 -14.60 11.11
N PRO A 78 -7.99 -15.71 11.57
CA PRO A 78 -7.64 -17.07 11.15
C PRO A 78 -8.03 -17.38 9.69
N SER A 79 -8.85 -16.54 9.06
CA SER A 79 -9.21 -16.73 7.65
C SER A 79 -8.07 -16.40 6.68
N LEU A 80 -7.03 -15.73 7.16
CA LEU A 80 -5.84 -15.39 6.39
C LEU A 80 -4.75 -16.44 6.60
N ASP A 81 -4.19 -16.94 5.51
CA ASP A 81 -2.93 -17.70 5.56
C ASP A 81 -1.73 -16.72 5.68
N PRO A 82 -0.99 -16.72 6.80
CA PRO A 82 0.17 -15.84 6.96
C PRO A 82 1.26 -16.12 5.93
N LYS A 83 1.39 -17.34 5.41
CA LYS A 83 2.38 -17.66 4.37
C LYS A 83 2.08 -16.89 3.09
N ARG A 84 0.81 -16.85 2.69
CA ARG A 84 0.37 -16.09 1.51
C ARG A 84 0.61 -14.59 1.65
N ILE A 85 0.40 -14.02 2.84
CA ILE A 85 0.68 -12.59 3.07
C ILE A 85 2.18 -12.30 3.07
N ARG A 86 3.00 -13.18 3.66
CA ARG A 86 4.48 -13.06 3.58
C ARG A 86 4.99 -13.18 2.15
N GLU A 87 4.37 -14.03 1.34
CA GLU A 87 4.69 -14.14 -0.09
C GLU A 87 4.40 -12.82 -0.81
N LEU A 88 3.24 -12.19 -0.56
CA LEU A 88 2.92 -10.86 -1.09
C LEU A 88 3.91 -9.78 -0.60
N ALA A 89 4.42 -9.91 0.63
CA ALA A 89 5.42 -8.98 1.18
C ALA A 89 6.76 -9.02 0.42
N THR A 90 7.04 -10.08 -0.35
CA THR A 90 8.23 -10.12 -1.22
C THR A 90 8.16 -9.09 -2.36
N CYS A 91 6.95 -8.61 -2.69
CA CYS A 91 6.63 -7.71 -3.79
C CYS A 91 7.07 -8.20 -5.18
N ARG A 92 7.24 -9.52 -5.37
CA ARG A 92 7.47 -10.09 -6.72
C ARG A 92 6.34 -9.75 -7.69
N TRP A 93 5.10 -9.85 -7.21
CA TRP A 93 3.90 -9.45 -7.94
C TRP A 93 3.93 -7.98 -8.40
N VAL A 94 4.55 -7.08 -7.61
CA VAL A 94 4.74 -5.67 -7.99
C VAL A 94 5.70 -5.55 -9.18
N ALA A 95 6.78 -6.32 -9.18
CA ALA A 95 7.74 -6.35 -10.27
C ALA A 95 7.07 -6.80 -11.59
N ASN A 96 6.29 -7.88 -11.50
CA ASN A 96 5.58 -8.53 -12.61
C ASN A 96 4.41 -7.70 -13.16
N GLY A 97 3.88 -6.73 -12.41
CA GLY A 97 2.69 -5.99 -12.82
C GLY A 97 1.37 -6.67 -12.43
N ASP A 98 1.41 -7.69 -11.58
CA ASP A 98 0.23 -8.40 -11.10
C ASP A 98 -0.54 -7.53 -10.08
N ASN A 99 -1.80 -7.88 -9.84
CA ASN A 99 -2.67 -7.20 -8.90
C ASN A 99 -2.91 -8.03 -7.63
N VAL A 100 -3.35 -7.36 -6.58
CA VAL A 100 -3.86 -8.00 -5.36
C VAL A 100 -5.24 -7.43 -5.05
N VAL A 101 -6.20 -8.29 -4.74
CA VAL A 101 -7.55 -7.86 -4.39
C VAL A 101 -7.90 -8.38 -3.00
N PHE A 102 -8.19 -7.49 -2.07
CA PHE A 102 -8.68 -7.81 -0.74
C PHE A 102 -10.21 -7.68 -0.70
N LEU A 103 -10.90 -8.79 -0.45
CA LEU A 103 -12.36 -8.83 -0.30
C LEU A 103 -12.73 -9.22 1.13
N GLY A 104 -13.81 -8.68 1.67
CA GLY A 104 -14.29 -9.05 3.01
C GLY A 104 -15.09 -7.95 3.70
N PRO A 105 -15.77 -8.22 4.81
CA PRO A 105 -16.61 -7.24 5.50
C PRO A 105 -15.79 -6.08 6.12
N PRO A 106 -16.44 -4.99 6.57
CA PRO A 106 -15.75 -3.87 7.20
C PRO A 106 -14.96 -4.30 8.45
N GLY A 107 -13.79 -3.69 8.66
CA GLY A 107 -13.02 -3.87 9.89
C GLY A 107 -12.19 -5.16 10.02
N VAL A 108 -12.12 -6.00 8.96
CA VAL A 108 -11.34 -7.26 9.00
C VAL A 108 -9.85 -7.15 8.67
N GLY A 109 -9.35 -5.94 8.38
CA GLY A 109 -7.92 -5.70 8.13
C GLY A 109 -7.50 -5.45 6.67
N LYS A 110 -8.44 -5.37 5.72
CA LYS A 110 -8.13 -5.11 4.28
C LYS A 110 -7.23 -3.89 4.06
N THR A 111 -7.63 -2.72 4.58
CA THR A 111 -6.86 -1.47 4.44
C THR A 111 -5.51 -1.57 5.15
N HIS A 112 -5.44 -2.20 6.33
CA HIS A 112 -4.17 -2.42 7.04
C HIS A 112 -3.19 -3.21 6.17
N LEU A 113 -3.62 -4.35 5.62
CA LEU A 113 -2.76 -5.16 4.76
C LEU A 113 -2.34 -4.43 3.49
N SER A 114 -3.25 -3.65 2.88
CA SER A 114 -2.91 -2.85 1.70
C SER A 114 -1.83 -1.81 1.98
N VAL A 115 -1.90 -1.13 3.14
CA VAL A 115 -0.91 -0.16 3.60
C VAL A 115 0.40 -0.86 3.93
N ALA A 116 0.35 -1.97 4.66
CA ALA A 116 1.53 -2.72 5.07
C ALA A 116 2.32 -3.24 3.86
N LEU A 117 1.64 -3.82 2.87
CA LEU A 117 2.26 -4.21 1.60
C LEU A 117 2.76 -3.00 0.81
N GLY A 118 2.08 -1.87 0.87
CA GLY A 118 2.53 -0.61 0.29
C GLY A 118 3.84 -0.10 0.90
N VAL A 119 3.99 -0.22 2.22
CA VAL A 119 5.23 0.10 2.95
C VAL A 119 6.35 -0.86 2.54
N GLU A 120 6.09 -2.16 2.42
CA GLU A 120 7.08 -3.12 1.92
C GLU A 120 7.52 -2.81 0.48
N ALA A 121 6.59 -2.40 -0.38
CA ALA A 121 6.91 -2.00 -1.74
C ALA A 121 7.85 -0.77 -1.76
N ILE A 122 7.61 0.21 -0.88
CA ILE A 122 8.46 1.41 -0.74
C ILE A 122 9.84 1.04 -0.20
N ARG A 123 9.93 0.14 0.79
CA ARG A 123 11.21 -0.39 1.30
C ARG A 123 12.04 -1.05 0.19
N LYS A 124 11.38 -1.68 -0.79
CA LYS A 124 12.01 -2.25 -1.99
C LYS A 124 12.27 -1.23 -3.11
N GLY A 125 12.00 0.05 -2.86
CA GLY A 125 12.27 1.15 -3.78
C GLY A 125 11.18 1.44 -4.81
N TYR A 126 10.01 0.78 -4.72
CA TYR A 126 8.89 1.03 -5.63
C TYR A 126 8.13 2.30 -5.27
N ARG A 127 7.78 3.09 -6.29
CA ARG A 127 6.90 4.24 -6.13
C ARG A 127 5.47 3.75 -5.89
N THR A 128 4.91 4.10 -4.75
CA THR A 128 3.57 3.68 -4.31
C THR A 128 2.68 4.91 -4.10
N LEU A 129 1.38 4.78 -4.40
CA LEU A 129 0.37 5.78 -4.08
C LEU A 129 -0.88 5.11 -3.53
N PHE A 130 -1.47 5.69 -2.49
CA PHE A 130 -2.74 5.29 -1.90
C PHE A 130 -3.82 6.34 -2.24
N VAL A 131 -5.01 5.86 -2.60
CA VAL A 131 -6.17 6.70 -2.86
C VAL A 131 -7.46 5.93 -2.53
N GLY A 132 -8.43 6.59 -1.90
CA GLY A 132 -9.77 6.00 -1.71
C GLY A 132 -10.57 6.04 -3.02
N ALA A 133 -11.37 5.02 -3.31
CA ALA A 133 -12.10 4.88 -4.57
C ALA A 133 -12.96 6.10 -4.89
N GLN A 134 -13.72 6.63 -3.92
CA GLN A 134 -14.52 7.84 -4.09
C GLN A 134 -13.67 9.07 -4.44
N SER A 135 -12.57 9.27 -3.71
CA SER A 135 -11.65 10.39 -3.95
C SER A 135 -10.96 10.31 -5.32
N LEU A 136 -10.68 9.08 -5.77
CA LEU A 136 -10.17 8.81 -7.10
C LEU A 136 -11.20 9.18 -8.17
N MET A 137 -12.44 8.73 -8.04
CA MET A 137 -13.52 9.04 -8.99
C MET A 137 -13.75 10.55 -9.08
N ALA A 138 -13.86 11.23 -7.94
CA ALA A 138 -14.01 12.68 -7.89
C ALA A 138 -12.82 13.40 -8.55
N SER A 139 -11.59 12.96 -8.29
CA SER A 139 -10.39 13.56 -8.90
C SER A 139 -10.31 13.31 -10.40
N LEU A 140 -10.75 12.15 -10.89
CA LEU A 140 -10.79 11.85 -12.32
C LEU A 140 -11.89 12.67 -13.02
N GLY A 141 -13.08 12.74 -12.42
CA GLY A 141 -14.21 13.54 -12.92
C GLY A 141 -13.84 15.02 -13.03
N LYS A 142 -13.21 15.58 -12.00
CA LYS A 142 -12.68 16.96 -12.04
C LYS A 142 -11.64 17.16 -13.14
N ALA A 143 -10.67 16.25 -13.27
CA ALA A 143 -9.66 16.34 -14.32
C ALA A 143 -10.27 16.23 -15.73
N HIS A 144 -11.33 15.43 -15.89
CA HIS A 144 -12.08 15.33 -17.15
C HIS A 144 -12.78 16.64 -17.50
N GLN A 145 -13.49 17.26 -16.55
CA GLN A 145 -14.17 18.54 -16.74
C GLN A 145 -13.19 19.68 -17.06
N GLU A 146 -11.99 19.65 -16.48
CA GLU A 146 -10.94 20.64 -16.72
C GLU A 146 -10.07 20.35 -17.96
N GLY A 147 -10.35 19.29 -18.72
CA GLY A 147 -9.54 18.92 -19.89
C GLY A 147 -8.14 18.39 -19.57
N ARG A 148 -7.87 18.01 -18.31
CA ARG A 148 -6.56 17.52 -17.81
C ARG A 148 -6.56 16.02 -17.45
N LEU A 149 -7.52 15.26 -17.99
CA LEU A 149 -7.65 13.83 -17.70
C LEU A 149 -6.38 13.05 -18.08
N GLU A 150 -5.79 13.35 -19.24
CA GLU A 150 -4.59 12.68 -19.75
C GLU A 150 -3.42 12.80 -18.78
N GLU A 151 -3.16 14.01 -18.29
CA GLU A 151 -2.11 14.31 -17.31
C GLU A 151 -2.34 13.52 -16.02
N LYS A 152 -3.58 13.50 -15.53
CA LYS A 152 -3.95 12.77 -14.31
C LYS A 152 -3.77 11.27 -14.46
N LEU A 153 -4.23 10.69 -15.57
CA LEU A 153 -4.08 9.26 -15.87
C LEU A 153 -2.60 8.89 -16.01
N LYS A 154 -1.79 9.73 -16.66
CA LYS A 154 -0.34 9.54 -16.76
C LYS A 154 0.32 9.53 -15.39
N ALA A 155 0.02 10.50 -14.53
CA ALA A 155 0.55 10.56 -13.16
C ALA A 155 0.18 9.32 -12.34
N LEU A 156 -1.08 8.87 -12.41
CA LEU A 156 -1.54 7.65 -11.74
C LEU A 156 -0.96 6.37 -12.35
N SER A 157 -0.55 6.38 -13.62
CA SER A 157 0.07 5.22 -14.29
C SER A 157 1.57 5.12 -14.03
N GLN A 158 2.24 6.22 -13.70
CA GLN A 158 3.69 6.25 -13.45
C GLN A 158 4.13 5.61 -12.11
N VAL A 159 3.22 5.47 -11.15
CA VAL A 159 3.52 4.75 -9.90
C VAL A 159 3.52 3.24 -10.16
N LYS A 160 4.50 2.54 -9.59
CA LYS A 160 4.63 1.09 -9.79
C LYS A 160 3.55 0.33 -9.03
N LEU A 161 3.14 0.83 -7.86
CA LEU A 161 2.01 0.31 -7.09
C LEU A 161 0.97 1.40 -6.83
N LEU A 162 -0.28 1.15 -7.24
CA LEU A 162 -1.43 2.00 -6.92
C LEU A 162 -2.40 1.24 -6.00
N ILE A 163 -2.68 1.77 -4.82
CA ILE A 163 -3.63 1.20 -3.87
C ILE A 163 -4.94 1.98 -3.97
N ILE A 164 -6.03 1.28 -4.28
CA ILE A 164 -7.38 1.81 -4.40
C ILE A 164 -8.23 1.18 -3.30
N ASP A 165 -8.50 1.94 -2.25
CA ASP A 165 -9.20 1.47 -1.06
C ASP A 165 -10.71 1.75 -1.14
N GLU A 166 -11.52 0.92 -0.47
CA GLU A 166 -12.95 1.16 -0.23
C GLU A 166 -13.85 1.14 -1.48
N ILE A 167 -13.58 0.24 -2.44
CA ILE A 167 -14.49 0.01 -3.56
C ILE A 167 -15.78 -0.66 -3.04
N GLY A 168 -16.94 -0.09 -3.38
CA GLY A 168 -18.24 -0.69 -3.09
C GLY A 168 -19.04 -0.10 -1.93
N TYR A 169 -18.57 1.00 -1.32
CA TYR A 169 -19.36 1.72 -0.31
C TYR A 169 -20.33 2.74 -0.88
N ILE A 170 -20.02 3.32 -2.03
CA ILE A 170 -20.86 4.32 -2.70
C ILE A 170 -20.98 3.92 -4.17
N PRO A 171 -22.19 3.97 -4.75
CA PRO A 171 -22.38 3.79 -6.18
C PRO A 171 -21.54 4.78 -6.99
N ILE A 172 -20.89 4.28 -8.03
CA ILE A 172 -20.11 5.06 -8.98
C ILE A 172 -21.03 5.34 -10.17
N ASP A 173 -21.09 6.59 -10.59
CA ASP A 173 -21.84 6.98 -11.77
C ASP A 173 -21.20 6.46 -13.06
N ARG A 174 -21.96 6.44 -14.15
CA ARG A 174 -21.49 5.90 -15.43
C ARG A 174 -20.23 6.61 -15.94
N LEU A 175 -20.11 7.91 -15.71
CA LEU A 175 -18.91 8.66 -16.07
C LEU A 175 -17.71 8.18 -15.24
N GLY A 176 -17.84 8.12 -13.91
CA GLY A 176 -16.80 7.61 -13.03
C GLY A 176 -16.36 6.20 -13.39
N ALA A 177 -17.30 5.31 -13.71
CA ALA A 177 -17.01 3.94 -14.14
C ALA A 177 -16.16 3.91 -15.43
N ASN A 178 -16.49 4.74 -16.42
CA ASN A 178 -15.70 4.88 -17.65
C ASN A 178 -14.30 5.44 -17.39
N LEU A 179 -14.18 6.46 -16.54
CA LEU A 179 -12.88 7.04 -16.19
C LEU A 179 -12.01 6.05 -15.42
N PHE A 180 -12.61 5.26 -14.52
CA PHE A 180 -11.93 4.19 -13.82
C PHE A 180 -11.45 3.10 -14.78
N PHE A 181 -12.32 2.69 -15.72
CA PHE A 181 -11.96 1.74 -16.75
C PHE A 181 -10.76 2.20 -17.59
N GLN A 182 -10.67 3.49 -17.94
CA GLN A 182 -9.50 4.06 -18.63
C GLN A 182 -8.22 3.93 -17.79
N LEU A 183 -8.30 4.19 -16.48
CA LEU A 183 -7.17 4.01 -15.57
C LEU A 183 -6.72 2.55 -15.50
N ILE A 184 -7.66 1.62 -15.28
CA ILE A 184 -7.39 0.18 -15.23
C ILE A 184 -6.75 -0.29 -16.54
N SER A 185 -7.28 0.13 -17.68
CA SER A 185 -6.76 -0.23 -19.01
C SER A 185 -5.34 0.26 -19.25
N ARG A 186 -4.95 1.42 -18.70
CA ARG A 186 -3.57 1.93 -18.82
C ARG A 186 -2.58 1.19 -17.93
N ARG A 187 -3.05 0.69 -16.79
CA ARG A 187 -2.22 -0.01 -15.80
C ARG A 187 -2.13 -1.51 -16.06
N TYR A 188 -3.09 -2.07 -16.80
CA TYR A 188 -3.08 -3.46 -17.25
C TYR A 188 -1.73 -3.84 -17.86
N GLU A 189 -1.10 -4.90 -17.32
CA GLU A 189 0.23 -5.41 -17.67
C GLU A 189 1.40 -4.41 -17.54
N ARG A 190 1.19 -3.23 -16.95
CA ARG A 190 2.19 -2.16 -16.83
C ARG A 190 2.48 -1.74 -15.40
N GLY A 191 1.49 -1.81 -14.51
CA GLY A 191 1.61 -1.36 -13.14
C GLY A 191 0.63 -2.05 -12.21
N SER A 192 1.16 -2.58 -11.11
CA SER A 192 0.40 -3.33 -10.13
C SER A 192 -0.59 -2.47 -9.36
N MET A 193 -1.68 -3.10 -8.93
CA MET A 193 -2.70 -2.47 -8.11
C MET A 193 -3.03 -3.33 -6.89
N ILE A 194 -3.30 -2.68 -5.76
CA ILE A 194 -4.07 -3.29 -4.67
C ILE A 194 -5.45 -2.69 -4.68
N LEU A 195 -6.48 -3.53 -4.72
CA LEU A 195 -7.87 -3.08 -4.61
C LEU A 195 -8.48 -3.66 -3.35
N THR A 196 -9.19 -2.86 -2.57
CA THR A 196 -9.98 -3.36 -1.44
C THR A 196 -11.48 -3.16 -1.70
N SER A 197 -12.27 -4.16 -1.36
CA SER A 197 -13.73 -4.07 -1.46
C SER A 197 -14.43 -4.82 -0.34
N ASN A 198 -15.59 -4.30 0.06
CA ASN A 198 -16.54 -5.01 0.93
C ASN A 198 -17.51 -5.91 0.16
N GLN A 199 -17.52 -5.83 -1.17
CA GLN A 199 -18.43 -6.55 -2.04
C GLN A 199 -17.72 -7.71 -2.76
N THR A 200 -18.47 -8.75 -3.09
CA THR A 200 -17.96 -9.80 -3.99
C THR A 200 -17.98 -9.32 -5.44
N TYR A 201 -17.24 -9.98 -6.33
CA TYR A 201 -17.17 -9.59 -7.75
C TYR A 201 -18.53 -9.57 -8.45
N GLY A 202 -19.46 -10.44 -8.07
CA GLY A 202 -20.82 -10.46 -8.65
C GLY A 202 -21.58 -9.15 -8.44
N ASN A 203 -21.30 -8.44 -7.35
CA ASN A 203 -21.98 -7.19 -7.00
C ASN A 203 -21.31 -5.95 -7.62
N TRP A 204 -20.22 -6.10 -8.39
CA TRP A 204 -19.56 -4.95 -9.00
C TRP A 204 -20.39 -4.30 -10.11
N GLY A 205 -21.32 -5.04 -10.74
CA GLY A 205 -22.27 -4.46 -11.68
C GLY A 205 -23.09 -3.32 -11.06
N ASP A 206 -23.60 -3.54 -9.85
CA ASP A 206 -24.36 -2.54 -9.09
C ASP A 206 -23.49 -1.37 -8.64
N ILE A 207 -22.23 -1.63 -8.28
CA ILE A 207 -21.28 -0.60 -7.83
C ILE A 207 -20.95 0.37 -8.97
N PHE A 208 -20.76 -0.12 -10.19
CA PHE A 208 -20.39 0.70 -11.35
C PHE A 208 -21.59 1.18 -12.17
N GLY A 209 -22.82 0.77 -11.82
CA GLY A 209 -24.06 1.16 -12.50
C GLY A 209 -24.18 0.64 -13.94
N ASP A 210 -23.24 -0.19 -14.39
CA ASP A 210 -23.19 -0.77 -15.73
C ASP A 210 -22.47 -2.14 -15.65
N PRO A 211 -23.21 -3.26 -15.71
CA PRO A 211 -22.63 -4.61 -15.65
C PRO A 211 -21.59 -4.89 -16.75
N VAL A 212 -21.74 -4.25 -17.92
CA VAL A 212 -20.80 -4.45 -19.04
C VAL A 212 -19.46 -3.80 -18.73
N ILE A 213 -19.49 -2.56 -18.23
CA ILE A 213 -18.26 -1.85 -17.80
C ILE A 213 -17.63 -2.57 -16.60
N ALA A 214 -18.43 -3.01 -15.63
CA ALA A 214 -17.94 -3.75 -14.47
C ALA A 214 -17.23 -5.05 -14.89
N SER A 215 -17.81 -5.81 -15.82
CA SER A 215 -17.19 -7.02 -16.36
C SER A 215 -15.85 -6.70 -17.07
N ALA A 216 -15.79 -5.64 -17.87
CA ALA A 216 -14.57 -5.23 -18.57
C ALA A 216 -13.46 -4.74 -17.61
N ILE A 217 -13.84 -4.13 -16.48
CA ILE A 217 -12.91 -3.77 -15.39
C ILE A 217 -12.38 -5.03 -14.72
N LEU A 218 -13.28 -5.93 -14.31
CA LEU A 218 -12.93 -7.17 -13.60
C LEU A 218 -12.03 -8.06 -14.44
N ASP A 219 -12.32 -8.20 -15.73
CA ASP A 219 -11.50 -8.96 -16.69
C ASP A 219 -10.02 -8.52 -16.64
N ARG A 220 -9.76 -7.22 -16.76
CA ARG A 220 -8.40 -6.65 -16.71
C ARG A 220 -7.78 -6.72 -15.32
N VAL A 221 -8.56 -6.50 -14.26
CA VAL A 221 -8.05 -6.53 -12.89
C VAL A 221 -7.66 -7.95 -12.51
N LEU A 222 -8.46 -8.95 -12.87
CA LEU A 222 -8.36 -10.32 -12.38
C LEU A 222 -7.53 -11.26 -13.26
N HIS A 223 -7.23 -10.89 -14.51
CA HIS A 223 -6.41 -11.73 -15.39
C HIS A 223 -5.06 -12.12 -14.75
N HIS A 224 -4.41 -11.15 -14.08
CA HIS A 224 -3.20 -11.39 -13.28
C HIS A 224 -3.40 -10.84 -11.88
N ALA A 225 -4.12 -11.59 -11.03
CA ALA A 225 -4.39 -11.16 -9.66
C ALA A 225 -4.31 -12.27 -8.61
N THR A 226 -3.87 -11.88 -7.42
CA THR A 226 -4.03 -12.67 -6.20
C THR A 226 -5.23 -12.14 -5.40
N THR A 227 -6.32 -12.90 -5.36
CA THR A 227 -7.49 -12.56 -4.53
C THR A 227 -7.36 -13.12 -3.12
N VAL A 228 -7.42 -12.25 -2.12
CA VAL A 228 -7.39 -12.57 -0.69
C VAL A 228 -8.76 -12.26 -0.10
N ASN A 229 -9.52 -13.33 0.21
CA ASN A 229 -10.81 -13.23 0.89
C ASN A 229 -10.60 -13.28 2.39
N ILE A 230 -11.01 -12.23 3.10
CA ILE A 230 -10.91 -12.10 4.54
C ILE A 230 -12.30 -12.21 5.14
N LYS A 231 -12.49 -13.15 6.06
CA LYS A 231 -13.74 -13.37 6.79
C LYS A 231 -13.56 -13.04 8.28
N GLY A 232 -14.62 -13.17 9.06
CA GLY A 232 -14.56 -12.99 10.52
C GLY A 232 -15.01 -11.62 11.00
N GLU A 233 -14.96 -11.46 12.33
CA GLU A 233 -15.45 -10.26 13.01
C GLU A 233 -14.57 -9.03 12.80
N SER A 234 -15.18 -7.85 12.88
CA SER A 234 -14.48 -6.57 12.82
C SER A 234 -13.52 -6.39 14.00
N TYR A 235 -12.24 -6.15 13.69
CA TYR A 235 -11.20 -5.82 14.67
C TYR A 235 -11.56 -4.55 15.46
N ARG A 236 -12.13 -3.55 14.78
CA ARG A 236 -12.58 -2.29 15.41
C ARG A 236 -13.67 -2.54 16.47
N LEU A 237 -14.55 -3.52 16.25
CA LEU A 237 -15.59 -3.89 17.22
C LEU A 237 -14.99 -4.69 18.39
N LYS A 238 -14.02 -5.57 18.14
CA LYS A 238 -13.29 -6.28 19.19
C LYS A 238 -12.54 -5.33 20.12
N GLU A 239 -11.88 -4.30 19.59
CA GLU A 239 -11.23 -3.26 20.40
C GLU A 239 -12.23 -2.49 21.26
N LYS A 240 -13.39 -2.09 20.69
CA LYS A 240 -14.45 -1.42 21.46
C LYS A 240 -15.07 -2.32 22.54
N LYS A 241 -15.25 -3.62 22.29
CA LYS A 241 -15.68 -4.60 23.30
C LYS A 241 -14.64 -4.72 24.42
N LYS A 242 -13.35 -4.82 24.09
CA LYS A 242 -12.24 -4.87 25.08
C LYS A 242 -12.14 -3.58 25.91
N ALA A 243 -12.43 -2.43 25.30
CA ALA A 243 -12.47 -1.14 25.98
C ALA A 243 -13.75 -0.89 26.80
N GLY A 244 -14.66 -1.86 26.91
CA GLY A 244 -15.90 -1.75 27.68
C GLY A 244 -16.99 -0.85 27.06
N LEU A 245 -16.79 -0.41 25.81
CA LEU A 245 -17.68 0.54 25.11
C LEU A 245 -18.87 -0.14 24.40
N LEU A 246 -18.91 -1.48 24.38
CA LEU A 246 -20.01 -2.27 23.87
C LEU A 246 -20.48 -3.22 24.98
N SER A 247 -21.62 -2.91 25.61
CA SER A 247 -22.29 -3.84 26.52
C SER A 247 -22.81 -5.04 25.74
N ARG A 248 -22.78 -6.23 26.34
CA ARG A 248 -23.44 -7.42 25.79
C ARG A 248 -24.92 -7.10 25.63
N THR A 249 -25.41 -6.92 24.41
CA THR A 249 -26.84 -6.90 24.15
C THR A 249 -27.40 -8.25 24.66
N ARG A 250 -28.35 -8.18 25.59
CA ARG A 250 -29.05 -9.36 26.13
C ARG A 250 -29.70 -10.09 24.95
N GLU A 251 -29.36 -11.36 24.77
CA GLU A 251 -30.20 -12.27 23.98
C GLU A 251 -31.54 -12.37 24.70
N GLU A 252 -32.60 -11.84 24.07
CA GLU A 252 -33.97 -12.05 24.52
C GLU A 252 -34.31 -13.53 24.34
N SER A 253 -34.47 -14.21 25.48
CA SER A 253 -35.12 -15.49 25.59
C SER A 253 -36.59 -15.36 25.15
N THR A 254 -36.90 -15.65 23.89
CA THR A 254 -38.23 -16.11 23.53
C THR A 254 -38.35 -17.57 23.93
N THR A 255 -38.67 -17.79 25.21
CA THR A 255 -39.20 -19.07 25.68
C THR A 255 -40.63 -19.19 25.17
N GLU A 256 -40.90 -20.35 24.57
CA GLU A 256 -42.15 -20.78 23.96
C GLU A 256 -43.38 -20.54 24.86
N VAL A 257 -44.44 -20.06 24.22
CA VAL A 257 -45.81 -20.10 24.76
C VAL A 257 -46.35 -21.49 24.50
N ALA A 258 -46.70 -22.21 25.57
CA ALA A 258 -47.67 -23.30 25.55
C ALA A 258 -49.06 -22.74 25.86
#